data_AF-A0AAW8KSE5-F1
#
_entry.id   AF-A0AAW8KSE5-F1
#
_cell.length_a   1.000
_cell.length_b   1.000
_cell.length_c   1.000
_cell.angle_alpha   90.00
_cell.angle_beta   90.00
_cell.angle_gamma   90.00
#
_symmetry.space_group_name_H-M   'P 1'
#
loop_
_entity.id
_entity.type
_entity.pdbx_description
1 polymer ?
#
loop_
_entity_poly.entity_id
_entity_poly.type
_entity_poly.pdbx_seq_one_letter_code
_entity_poly.pdbx_strand_id
1 'polypeptide(L)' 'GITDFAEGAYQLEFEIAPYFSSQQVKTFFPRVCIQFFIEDINQHYHIPLLISPFAYSTYRGS' A
#
# COMPACT_ATOMS: atom_id res chain seq x y z
N GLY A 1 -13.57 -4.25 6.60
CA GLY A 1 -12.88 -3.10 6.00
C GLY A 1 -13.81 -1.91 5.97
N ILE A 2 -13.34 -0.76 5.51
CA ILE A 2 -14.17 0.42 5.26
C ILE A 2 -15.09 0.10 4.07
N THR A 3 -16.39 0.33 4.21
CA THR A 3 -17.40 0.04 3.17
C THR A 3 -17.91 1.29 2.46
N ASP A 4 -17.79 2.45 3.10
CA ASP A 4 -18.21 3.74 2.55
C ASP A 4 -17.01 4.69 2.52
N PHE A 5 -16.71 5.22 1.33
CA PHE A 5 -15.64 6.18 1.11
C PHE A 5 -16.22 7.57 0.89
N ALA A 6 -15.54 8.57 1.43
CA ALA A 6 -15.75 9.97 1.13
C ALA A 6 -14.54 10.48 0.34
N GLU A 7 -14.67 11.65 -0.27
CA GLU A 7 -13.52 12.35 -0.81
C GLU A 7 -12.56 12.74 0.33
N GLY A 8 -11.26 12.59 0.11
CA GLY A 8 -10.26 12.93 1.12
C GLY A 8 -8.97 12.12 1.05
N ALA A 9 -8.12 12.32 2.06
CA ALA A 9 -6.85 11.63 2.20
C ALA A 9 -7.03 10.27 2.90
N TYR A 10 -6.46 9.24 2.30
CA TYR A 10 -6.46 7.87 2.81
C TYR A 10 -5.03 7.33 2.89
N GLN A 11 -4.85 6.28 3.69
CA GLN A 11 -3.60 5.55 3.82
C GLN A 11 -3.84 4.04 3.75
N LEU A 12 -3.04 3.35 2.94
CA LEU A 12 -2.84 1.92 3.04
C LEU A 12 -1.55 1.64 3.80
N GLU A 13 -1.61 0.75 4.79
CA GLU A 13 -0.44 0.28 5.54
C GLU A 13 -0.23 -1.21 5.29
N PHE A 14 0.97 -1.55 4.83
CA PHE A 14 1.39 -2.91 4.53
C PHE A 14 2.43 -3.36 5.56
N GLU A 15 2.17 -4.49 6.21
CA GLU A 15 3.09 -5.15 7.15
C GLU A 15 4.18 -5.90 6.39
N ILE A 16 5.36 -5.29 6.23
CA ILE A 16 6.43 -5.81 5.37
C ILE A 16 7.43 -6.68 6.13
N ALA A 17 7.80 -6.30 7.35
CA ALA A 17 8.72 -7.10 8.16
C ALA A 17 8.14 -8.50 8.45
N PRO A 18 6.87 -8.67 8.88
CA PRO A 18 6.31 -10.00 9.07
C PRO A 18 6.27 -10.81 7.76
N TYR A 19 5.93 -10.17 6.64
CA TYR A 19 5.88 -10.82 5.32
C TYR A 19 7.24 -11.40 4.92
N PHE A 20 8.32 -10.64 4.97
CA PHE A 20 9.66 -11.15 4.62
C PHE A 20 10.25 -12.07 5.70
N SER A 21 9.96 -11.81 6.97
CA SER A 21 10.42 -12.67 8.07
C SER A 21 9.86 -14.09 7.95
N SER A 22 8.60 -14.25 7.52
CA SER A 22 8.00 -15.57 7.28
C SER A 22 8.70 -16.36 6.17
N GLN A 23 9.44 -15.67 5.29
CA GLN A 23 10.22 -16.23 4.20
C GLN A 23 11.72 -16.34 4.54
N GLN A 24 12.12 -16.06 5.79
CA GLN A 24 13.52 -16.02 6.23
C GLN A 24 14.38 -15.01 5.46
N VAL A 25 13.77 -13.95 4.92
CA VAL A 25 14.44 -12.88 4.18
C VAL A 25 14.52 -11.62 5.05
N LYS A 26 15.69 -10.98 5.10
CA LYS A 26 15.84 -9.66 5.72
C LYS A 26 15.35 -8.58 4.78
N THR A 27 14.63 -7.60 5.31
CA THR A 27 14.13 -6.43 4.58
C THR A 27 14.63 -5.15 5.24
N PHE A 28 14.81 -4.11 4.45
CA PHE A 28 15.09 -2.75 4.93
C PHE A 28 13.84 -2.06 5.48
N PHE A 29 12.65 -2.49 5.05
CA PHE A 29 11.39 -1.82 5.39
C PHE A 29 10.63 -2.59 6.46
N PRO A 30 10.35 -1.97 7.62
CA PRO A 30 9.47 -2.58 8.62
C PRO A 30 8.00 -2.60 8.14
N ARG A 31 7.56 -1.53 7.48
CA ARG A 31 6.24 -1.33 6.89
C ARG A 31 6.31 -0.37 5.72
N VAL A 32 5.28 -0.38 4.88
CA VAL A 32 5.09 0.61 3.80
C VAL A 32 3.73 1.28 3.98
N CYS A 33 3.75 2.62 4.08
CA CYS A 33 2.56 3.45 4.17
C CYS A 33 2.39 4.21 2.85
N ILE A 34 1.27 4.01 2.16
CA ILE A 34 0.96 4.67 0.88
C ILE A 34 -0.19 5.62 1.13
N GLN A 35 0.08 6.92 1.01
CA GLN A 35 -0.90 7.98 1.17
C GLN A 35 -1.39 8.45 -0.20
N PHE A 36 -2.70 8.62 -0.34
CA PHE A 36 -3.34 9.02 -1.59
C PHE A 36 -4.65 9.74 -1.34
N PHE A 37 -5.14 10.45 -2.35
CA PHE A 37 -6.44 11.09 -2.33
C PHE A 37 -7.46 10.26 -3.09
N ILE A 38 -8.67 10.19 -2.53
CA ILE A 38 -9.89 9.87 -3.28
C ILE A 38 -10.52 11.21 -3.67
N GLU A 39 -10.55 11.51 -4.97
CA GLU A 39 -11.13 12.74 -5.53
C GLU A 39 -12.51 12.50 -6.15
N ASP A 40 -12.82 11.25 -6.49
CA ASP A 40 -14.11 10.81 -7.01
C ASP A 40 -14.42 9.44 -6.44
N ILE A 41 -15.48 9.34 -5.65
CA ILE A 41 -15.91 8.11 -4.97
C ILE A 41 -16.49 7.05 -5.93
N ASN A 42 -16.80 7.42 -7.17
CA ASN A 42 -17.37 6.50 -8.16
C ASN A 42 -16.28 5.80 -8.99
N GLN A 43 -15.01 6.21 -8.85
CA GLN A 43 -13.89 5.59 -9.54
C GLN A 43 -13.33 4.39 -8.77
N HIS A 44 -12.78 3.43 -9.51
CA HIS A 44 -11.94 2.39 -8.94
C HIS A 44 -10.52 2.91 -8.72
N TYR A 45 -9.94 2.62 -7.56
CA TYR A 45 -8.56 3.00 -7.22
C TYR A 45 -7.73 1.72 -7.07
N HIS A 46 -6.92 1.41 -8.07
CA HIS A 46 -5.95 0.33 -8.00
C HIS A 46 -4.58 0.89 -7.60
N ILE A 47 -4.10 0.53 -6.40
CA ILE A 47 -2.86 1.07 -5.81
C ILE A 47 -1.94 -0.11 -5.45
N PRO A 48 -1.21 -0.68 -6.43
CA PRO A 48 -0.32 -1.81 -6.20
C PRO A 48 0.92 -1.41 -5.40
N LEU A 49 1.45 -2.38 -4.66
CA LEU A 49 2.78 -2.34 -4.07
C LEU A 49 3.64 -3.43 -4.72
N LEU A 50 4.68 -3.01 -5.47
CA LEU A 50 5.72 -3.92 -5.94
C LEU A 50 6.89 -3.79 -4.98
N ILE A 51 7.29 -4.90 -4.35
CA ILE A 51 8.28 -4.86 -3.28
C ILE A 51 9.32 -5.97 -3.41
N SER A 52 10.57 -5.55 -3.27
CA SER A 52 11.72 -6.39 -2.95
C SER A 52 12.21 -6.04 -1.54
N PRO A 53 13.12 -6.81 -0.94
CA PRO A 53 13.55 -6.53 0.44
C PRO A 53 14.26 -5.18 0.63
N PHE A 54 14.73 -4.52 -0.45
CA PHE A 54 15.51 -3.28 -0.37
C PHE A 54 15.05 -2.16 -1.31
N ALA A 55 14.00 -2.40 -2.10
CA ALA A 55 13.36 -1.37 -2.91
C ALA A 55 11.88 -1.70 -3.09
N TYR A 56 11.03 -0.68 -3.17
CA TYR A 56 9.64 -0.84 -3.56
C TYR A 56 9.23 0.29 -4.50
N SER A 57 8.14 0.04 -5.23
CA SER A 57 7.44 1.06 -6.01
C SER A 57 5.94 0.90 -5.84
N THR A 58 5.23 2.02 -6.03
CA THR A 58 3.78 2.09 -6.07
C THR A 58 3.37 3.15 -7.09
N TYR A 59 2.13 3.06 -7.58
CA TYR A 59 1.54 3.98 -8.53
C TYR A 59 0.01 3.86 -8.47
N ARG A 60 -0.70 4.78 -9.11
CA ARG A 60 -2.13 4.63 -9.41
C ARG A 60 -2.29 3.89 -10.74
N GLY A 61 -2.81 2.67 -10.69
CA GLY A 61 -3.17 1.87 -11.87
C GLY A 61 -4.57 2.20 -12.40
N SER A 62 -4.91 1.59 -13.53
CA SER A 62 -6.25 1.56 -14.13
C SER A 62 -7.15 0.53 -13.47
#